data_AF-A0A2T6ZPX1-F1
#
_entry.id   AF-A0A2T6ZPX1-F1
#
_cell.length_a   1.000
_cell.length_b   1.000
_cell.length_c   1.000
_cell.angle_alpha   90.00
_cell.angle_beta   90.00
_cell.angle_gamma   90.00
#
_symmetry.space_group_name_H-M   'P 1'
#
loop_
_entity.id
_entity.type
_entity.pdbx_description
1 polymer ?
#
loop_
_entity_poly.entity_id
_entity_poly.type
_entity_poly.pdbx_seq_one_letter_code
_entity_poly.pdbx_strand_id
1 'polypeptide(L)'
;MFRFHKTLDVLTLFHAPASTASKRILETLRSSPTAHKKSFELDVVEAPTVPTPTQLTSILEFIGKNRVGEVVPGARSEGDAVRLLKVEEAGRKEGGGGGMVRPLLVDWNNGRAVVGGDEGAVLRLLETLPGN
;
A
#
# COMPACT_ATOMS: atom_id res chain seq x y z
N MET A 1 21.58 6.84 30.83
CA MET A 1 20.72 7.65 29.94
C MET A 1 20.16 6.71 28.89
N PHE A 2 18.90 6.29 29.03
CA PHE A 2 18.27 5.41 28.04
C PHE A 2 17.88 6.25 26.82
N ARG A 3 18.55 6.03 25.68
CA ARG A 3 18.09 6.53 24.39
C ARG A 3 16.96 5.61 23.94
N PHE A 4 15.73 6.07 24.06
CA PHE A 4 14.60 5.43 23.39
C PHE A 4 14.82 5.61 21.89
N HIS A 5 15.23 4.55 21.19
CA HIS A 5 15.22 4.55 19.74
C HIS A 5 13.76 4.60 19.30
N LYS A 6 13.39 5.64 18.55
CA LYS A 6 12.11 5.64 17.84
C LYS A 6 12.11 4.42 16.92
N THR A 7 11.05 3.62 16.99
CA THR A 7 10.83 2.56 16.01
C THR A 7 10.71 3.20 14.63
N LEU A 8 11.38 2.63 13.63
CA LEU A 8 11.25 3.11 12.26
C LEU A 8 9.79 2.99 11.81
N ASP A 9 9.37 3.91 10.95
CA ASP A 9 8.05 3.83 10.34
C ASP A 9 8.03 2.65 9.36
N VAL A 10 6.97 1.84 9.39
CA VAL A 10 6.83 0.68 8.49
C VAL A 10 5.96 1.08 7.32
N LEU A 11 6.56 1.07 6.12
CA LEU A 11 5.87 1.23 4.86
C LEU A 11 5.63 -0.13 4.22
N THR A 12 4.37 -0.50 4.02
CA THR A 12 4.01 -1.70 3.25
C THR A 12 3.62 -1.32 1.83
N LEU A 13 4.32 -1.86 0.83
CA LEU A 13 3.99 -1.77 -0.59
C LEU A 13 3.34 -3.07 -1.07
N PHE A 14 2.06 -3.02 -1.43
CA PHE A 14 1.41 -4.08 -2.19
C PHE A 14 1.81 -3.96 -3.66
N HIS A 15 2.70 -4.87 -4.10
CA HIS A 15 3.36 -4.86 -5.40
C HIS A 15 2.75 -5.90 -6.37
N ALA A 16 2.66 -5.56 -7.65
CA ALA A 16 2.37 -6.50 -8.73
C ALA A 16 3.55 -6.60 -9.70
N PRO A 17 4.27 -7.73 -9.79
CA PRO A 17 5.44 -7.90 -10.66
C PRO A 17 5.14 -7.74 -12.17
N ALA A 18 3.88 -7.95 -12.56
CA ALA A 18 3.43 -7.73 -13.94
C ALA A 18 3.12 -6.26 -14.26
N SER A 19 3.02 -5.38 -13.26
CA SER A 19 2.65 -3.97 -13.43
C SER A 19 3.88 -3.07 -13.50
N THR A 20 4.03 -2.35 -14.61
CA THR A 20 5.09 -1.33 -14.78
C THR A 20 4.99 -0.23 -13.73
N ALA A 21 3.77 0.18 -13.36
CA ALA A 21 3.55 1.16 -12.31
C ALA A 21 4.07 0.67 -10.95
N SER A 22 3.82 -0.61 -10.61
CA SER A 22 4.33 -1.20 -9.37
C SER A 22 5.85 -1.29 -9.31
N LYS A 23 6.51 -1.56 -10.45
CA LYS A 23 7.98 -1.58 -10.54
C LYS A 23 8.58 -0.19 -10.31
N ARG A 24 8.00 0.83 -10.96
CA ARG A 24 8.45 2.22 -10.81
C ARG A 24 8.36 2.67 -9.35
N ILE A 25 7.23 2.46 -8.68
CA ILE A 25 7.08 2.85 -7.27
C ILE A 25 8.06 2.10 -6.37
N LEU A 26 8.29 0.81 -6.60
CA LEU A 26 9.30 0.04 -5.86
C LEU A 26 10.71 0.61 -6.04
N GLU A 27 11.08 0.98 -7.27
CA GLU A 27 12.36 1.63 -7.57
C GLU A 27 12.46 3.02 -6.90
N THR A 28 11.39 3.83 -6.93
CA THR A 28 11.35 5.12 -6.23
C THR A 28 11.56 4.95 -4.73
N LEU A 29 10.91 3.99 -4.09
CA LEU A 29 11.06 3.72 -2.65
C LEU A 29 12.47 3.19 -2.29
N ARG A 30 13.12 2.46 -3.19
CA ARG A 30 14.47 1.89 -2.95
C ARG A 30 15.60 2.84 -3.30
N SER A 31 15.42 3.70 -4.31
CA SER A 31 16.54 4.38 -4.96
C SER A 31 16.37 5.89 -5.12
N SER A 32 15.20 6.46 -4.80
CA SER A 32 15.00 7.92 -4.90
C SER A 32 15.88 8.69 -3.91
N PRO A 33 16.44 9.85 -4.28
CA PRO A 33 17.11 10.75 -3.34
C PRO A 33 16.23 11.14 -2.14
N THR A 34 14.91 11.22 -2.34
CA THR A 34 13.96 11.49 -1.26
C THR A 34 13.90 10.32 -0.28
N ALA A 35 13.82 9.08 -0.78
CA ALA A 35 13.78 7.89 0.06
C ALA A 35 15.05 7.72 0.90
N HIS A 36 16.23 7.95 0.32
CA HIS A 36 17.52 7.86 1.03
C HIS A 36 17.69 8.86 2.17
N LYS A 37 16.94 9.97 2.15
CA LYS A 37 16.96 10.98 3.21
C LYS A 37 16.04 10.64 4.37
N LYS A 38 15.31 9.52 4.31
CA LYS A 38 14.25 9.16 5.25
C LYS A 38 14.59 7.86 5.96
N SER A 39 14.09 7.71 7.17
CA SER A 39 14.29 6.51 8.00
C SER A 39 12.98 5.73 8.10
N PHE A 40 12.86 4.64 7.35
CA PHE A 40 11.71 3.75 7.35
C PHE A 40 12.13 2.33 6.99
N GLU A 41 11.28 1.36 7.35
CA GLU A 41 11.38 -0.02 6.90
C GLU A 41 10.38 -0.26 5.77
N LEU A 42 10.85 -0.83 4.66
CA LEU A 42 10.01 -1.15 3.51
C LEU A 42 9.68 -2.63 3.49
N ASP A 43 8.41 -2.94 3.73
CA ASP A 43 7.82 -4.25 3.52
C ASP A 43 7.18 -4.33 2.13
N VAL A 44 7.50 -5.37 1.36
CA VAL A 44 6.99 -5.55 -0.02
C VAL A 44 6.16 -6.81 -0.08
N VAL A 45 4.85 -6.63 -0.29
CA VAL A 45 3.87 -7.71 -0.37
C VAL A 45 3.49 -7.93 -1.83
N GLU A 46 4.00 -9.01 -2.42
CA GLU A 46 3.73 -9.34 -3.81
C GLU A 46 2.37 -10.04 -4.00
N ALA A 47 1.73 -9.80 -5.15
CA ALA A 47 0.54 -10.54 -5.55
C ALA A 47 0.84 -12.05 -5.66
N PRO A 48 -0.08 -12.95 -5.26
CA PRO A 48 -1.49 -12.73 -4.92
C PRO A 48 -1.78 -12.42 -3.44
N THR A 49 -0.77 -12.17 -2.61
CA THR A 49 -0.96 -11.92 -1.18
C THR A 49 -1.76 -10.63 -0.97
N VAL A 50 -2.89 -10.72 -0.28
CA VAL A 50 -3.81 -9.61 0.03
C VAL A 50 -3.68 -9.20 1.49
N PRO A 51 -4.04 -7.96 1.89
CA PRO A 51 -4.12 -7.63 3.30
C PRO A 51 -5.16 -8.50 4.01
N THR A 52 -4.91 -8.78 5.29
CA THR A 52 -5.93 -9.36 6.18
C THR A 52 -7.15 -8.42 6.28
N PRO A 53 -8.34 -8.93 6.65
CA PRO A 53 -9.54 -8.09 6.77
C PRO A 53 -9.34 -6.86 7.67
N THR A 54 -8.68 -7.02 8.82
CA THR A 54 -8.36 -5.92 9.74
C THR A 54 -7.42 -4.88 9.13
N GLN A 55 -6.43 -5.33 8.36
CA GLN A 55 -5.55 -4.43 7.61
C GLN A 55 -6.32 -3.68 6.53
N LEU A 56 -7.23 -4.34 5.82
CA LEU A 56 -8.10 -3.68 4.84
C LEU A 56 -8.96 -2.59 5.49
N THR A 57 -9.58 -2.87 6.64
CA THR A 57 -10.36 -1.86 7.38
C THR A 57 -9.52 -0.63 7.69
N SER A 58 -8.29 -0.84 8.17
CA SER A 58 -7.35 0.23 8.49
C SER A 58 -6.93 1.04 7.25
N ILE A 59 -6.65 0.37 6.13
CA ILE A 59 -6.33 1.02 4.85
C ILE A 59 -7.50 1.90 4.38
N LEU A 60 -8.74 1.39 4.48
CA LEU A 60 -9.94 2.14 4.13
C LEU A 60 -10.15 3.35 5.06
N GLU A 61 -9.75 3.26 6.32
CA GLU A 61 -9.75 4.39 7.25
C GLU A 61 -8.75 5.47 6.86
N PHE A 62 -7.55 5.09 6.41
CA PHE A 62 -6.50 6.03 5.98
C PHE A 62 -6.86 6.78 4.69
N ILE A 63 -7.54 6.10 3.77
CA ILE A 63 -7.91 6.67 2.46
C ILE A 63 -9.27 7.40 2.54
N GLY A 64 -10.14 6.93 3.43
CA GLY A 64 -11.53 7.33 3.60
C GLY A 64 -12.50 6.20 3.22
N LYS A 65 -13.40 5.84 4.15
CA LYS A 65 -14.32 4.69 4.02
C LYS A 65 -15.19 4.72 2.76
N ASN A 66 -15.44 5.90 2.20
CA ASN A 66 -16.23 6.10 0.98
C ASN A 66 -15.47 5.76 -0.33
N ARG A 67 -14.17 5.44 -0.25
CA ARG A 67 -13.28 5.20 -1.41
C ARG A 67 -12.92 3.73 -1.58
N VAL A 68 -13.72 2.82 -1.05
CA VAL A 68 -13.49 1.37 -1.13
C VAL A 68 -13.33 0.88 -2.57
N GLY A 69 -14.10 1.43 -3.51
CA GLY A 69 -14.01 1.10 -4.93
C GLY A 69 -12.71 1.52 -5.61
N GLU A 70 -11.96 2.46 -5.02
CA GLU A 70 -10.64 2.86 -5.53
C GLU A 70 -9.56 1.87 -5.07
N VAL A 71 -9.70 1.29 -3.88
CA VAL A 71 -8.78 0.26 -3.36
C VAL A 71 -9.07 -1.09 -4.00
N VAL A 72 -10.35 -1.45 -4.09
CA VAL A 72 -10.81 -2.72 -4.66
C VAL A 72 -11.89 -2.41 -5.71
N PRO A 73 -11.54 -2.38 -7.00
CA PRO A 73 -12.47 -2.08 -8.07
C PRO A 73 -13.65 -3.05 -8.05
N GLY A 74 -14.87 -2.51 -8.08
CA GLY A 74 -16.10 -3.29 -7.99
C GLY A 74 -16.64 -3.51 -6.58
N ALA A 75 -15.86 -3.18 -5.53
CA ALA A 75 -16.37 -3.17 -4.17
C ALA A 75 -17.26 -1.94 -3.92
N ARG A 76 -18.45 -2.17 -3.34
CA ARG A 76 -19.36 -1.10 -2.87
C ARG A 76 -19.35 -0.96 -1.35
N SER A 77 -18.85 -1.97 -0.66
CA SER A 77 -18.75 -2.05 0.79
C SER A 77 -17.46 -2.74 1.20
N GLU A 78 -17.08 -2.59 2.46
CA GLU A 78 -15.96 -3.33 3.05
C GLU A 78 -16.15 -4.84 2.95
N GLY A 79 -17.39 -5.33 3.17
CA GLY A 79 -17.72 -6.75 3.01
C GLY A 79 -17.51 -7.26 1.58
N ASP A 80 -17.88 -6.47 0.57
CA ASP A 80 -17.61 -6.79 -0.83
C ASP A 80 -16.11 -6.82 -1.13
N ALA A 81 -15.36 -5.85 -0.60
CA ALA A 81 -13.92 -5.78 -0.76
C ALA A 81 -13.23 -7.02 -0.17
N VAL A 82 -13.57 -7.42 1.06
CA VAL A 82 -13.03 -8.64 1.69
C VAL A 82 -13.34 -9.88 0.84
N ARG A 83 -14.55 -9.97 0.28
CA ARG A 83 -14.93 -11.09 -0.59
C ARG A 83 -14.10 -11.11 -1.87
N LEU A 84 -13.89 -9.97 -2.52
CA LEU A 84 -13.09 -9.86 -3.74
C LEU A 84 -11.61 -10.18 -3.49
N LEU A 85 -11.05 -9.71 -2.38
CA LEU A 85 -9.66 -10.03 -2.00
C LEU A 85 -9.45 -11.52 -1.72
N LYS A 86 -10.42 -12.19 -1.09
CA LYS A 86 -10.36 -13.65 -0.90
C LYS A 86 -10.38 -14.42 -2.22
N VAL A 87 -11.06 -13.89 -3.23
CA VAL A 87 -11.06 -14.48 -4.59
C VAL A 87 -9.69 -14.30 -5.26
N GLU A 88 -9.07 -13.13 -5.10
CA GLU A 88 -7.68 -12.86 -5.56
C GLU A 88 -6.67 -13.78 -4.87
N GLU A 89 -6.73 -13.88 -3.54
CA GLU A 89 -5.86 -14.74 -2.73
C GLU A 89 -5.98 -16.21 -3.14
N ALA A 90 -7.20 -16.67 -3.44
CA ALA A 90 -7.46 -18.02 -3.94
C ALA A 90 -6.95 -18.28 -5.38
N GLY A 91 -6.25 -17.32 -6.00
CA GLY A 91 -5.66 -17.44 -7.33
C GLY A 91 -6.68 -17.48 -8.47
N ARG A 92 -7.94 -17.12 -8.21
CA ARG A 92 -8.99 -17.07 -9.24
C ARG A 92 -8.94 -15.72 -9.93
N LYS A 93 -8.36 -15.68 -11.14
CA LYS A 93 -8.50 -14.53 -12.04
C LYS A 93 -9.88 -14.57 -12.69
N GLU A 94 -10.83 -13.76 -12.21
CA GLU A 94 -11.98 -13.40 -13.04
C GLU A 94 -11.51 -12.50 -14.18
N GLY A 95 -11.98 -12.79 -15.40
CA GLY A 95 -11.59 -12.07 -16.61
C GLY A 95 -11.84 -10.57 -16.47
N GLY A 96 -10.75 -9.79 -16.41
CA GLY A 96 -10.77 -8.34 -16.62
C GLY A 96 -11.08 -7.44 -15.42
N GLY A 97 -11.48 -7.95 -14.26
CA GLY A 97 -11.66 -7.13 -13.04
C GLY A 97 -12.20 -7.95 -11.84
N GLY A 98 -11.85 -7.69 -10.58
CA GLY A 98 -10.93 -6.72 -9.99
C GLY A 98 -10.43 -7.22 -8.63
N GLY A 99 -9.13 -7.47 -8.54
CA GLY A 99 -8.42 -7.58 -7.27
C GLY A 99 -8.06 -6.20 -6.72
N MET A 100 -7.32 -6.14 -5.62
CA MET A 100 -6.79 -4.87 -5.09
C MET A 100 -6.03 -4.09 -6.19
N VAL A 101 -6.22 -2.77 -6.24
CA VAL A 101 -5.38 -1.91 -7.08
C VAL A 101 -3.93 -1.99 -6.62
N ARG A 102 -3.03 -2.27 -7.56
CA ARG A 102 -1.58 -2.30 -7.31
C ARG A 102 -0.86 -1.32 -8.26
N PRO A 103 0.10 -0.52 -7.76
CA PRO A 103 0.63 -0.56 -6.40
C PRO A 103 -0.29 0.10 -5.38
N LEU A 104 -0.18 -0.31 -4.11
CA LEU A 104 -0.80 0.36 -2.97
C LEU A 104 0.25 0.49 -1.87
N LEU A 105 0.59 1.72 -1.50
CA LEU A 105 1.56 2.02 -0.45
C LEU A 105 0.83 2.40 0.83
N VAL A 106 1.17 1.80 1.95
CA VAL A 106 0.55 2.04 3.25
C VAL A 106 1.62 2.42 4.27
N ASP A 107 1.38 3.52 4.96
CA ASP A 107 2.12 3.95 6.14
C ASP A 107 1.25 3.70 7.37
N TRP A 108 1.55 2.61 8.09
CA TRP A 108 0.80 2.19 9.28
C TRP A 108 1.02 3.13 10.46
N ASN A 109 2.19 3.75 10.54
CA ASN A 109 2.59 4.60 11.65
C ASN A 109 1.90 5.97 11.60
N ASN A 110 1.75 6.53 10.40
CA ASN A 110 1.16 7.86 10.20
C ASN A 110 -0.28 7.80 9.68
N GLY A 111 -0.84 6.61 9.48
CA GLY A 111 -2.22 6.41 9.06
C GLY A 111 -2.51 6.95 7.65
N ARG A 112 -1.60 6.69 6.71
CA ARG A 112 -1.68 7.18 5.32
C ARG A 112 -1.61 6.03 4.35
N ALA A 113 -2.29 6.15 3.22
CA ALA A 113 -2.09 5.23 2.11
C ALA A 113 -2.22 5.95 0.77
N VAL A 114 -1.44 5.49 -0.21
CA VAL A 114 -1.43 5.95 -1.59
C VAL A 114 -1.86 4.79 -2.47
N VAL A 115 -2.94 5.00 -3.23
CA VAL A 115 -3.50 4.00 -4.13
C VAL A 115 -3.03 4.29 -5.55
N GLY A 116 -2.56 3.26 -6.25
CA GLY A 116 -2.13 3.35 -7.62
C GLY A 116 -0.70 3.88 -7.78
N GLY A 117 -0.30 4.09 -9.04
CA GLY A 117 1.06 4.45 -9.43
C GLY A 117 1.37 5.94 -9.45
N ASP A 118 0.72 6.76 -8.62
CA ASP A 118 1.02 8.19 -8.53
C ASP A 118 2.32 8.42 -7.76
N GLU A 119 3.41 8.59 -8.50
CA GLU A 119 4.73 8.86 -7.95
C GLU A 119 4.78 10.17 -7.14
N GLY A 120 4.03 11.19 -7.55
CA GLY A 120 3.98 12.46 -6.84
C GLY A 120 3.35 12.30 -5.46
N ALA A 121 2.28 11.50 -5.35
CA ALA A 121 1.67 11.16 -4.06
C ALA A 121 2.62 10.34 -3.16
N VAL A 122 3.38 9.41 -3.75
CA VAL A 122 4.41 8.64 -3.01
C VAL A 122 5.52 9.53 -2.48
N LEU A 123 6.04 10.46 -3.28
CA LEU A 123 7.07 11.40 -2.84
C LEU A 123 6.58 12.28 -1.69
N ARG A 124 5.34 12.78 -1.76
CA ARG A 124 4.72 13.55 -0.67
C ARG A 124 4.56 12.73 0.61
N LEU A 125 4.26 11.43 0.51
CA LEU A 125 4.23 10.54 1.67
C LEU A 125 5.64 10.35 2.26
N LEU A 126 6.65 10.12 1.43
CA LEU A 126 8.03 10.02 1.91
C LEU A 126 8.48 11.30 2.62
N GLU A 127 8.06 12.46 2.15
CA GLU A 127 8.38 13.74 2.79
C GLU A 127 7.85 13.85 4.22
N THR A 128 6.77 13.16 4.57
CA THR A 128 6.23 13.15 5.94
C THR A 128 7.02 12.27 6.90
N LEU A 129 7.85 11.36 6.40
CA LEU A 129 8.65 10.45 7.22
C LEU A 129 9.79 11.19 7.94
N PRO A 130 10.25 10.68 9.09
CA PRO A 130 11.42 11.20 9.78
C PRO A 130 12.66 11.16 8.86
N GLY A 131 13.46 12.21 8.92
CA GLY A 131 14.74 12.29 8.22
C GLY A 131 15.79 11.40 8.85
N ASN A 132 16.70 10.89 8.01
CA ASN A 132 17.90 10.15 8.41
C ASN A 132 19.01 11.08 8.93
#